data_AF-A0A7R9F7W0-F1
#
_entry.id   AF-A0A7R9F7W0-F1
#
_cell.length_a   1.000
_cell.length_b   1.000
_cell.length_c   1.000
_cell.angle_alpha   90.00
_cell.angle_beta   90.00
_cell.angle_gamma   90.00
#
_symmetry.space_group_name_H-M   'P 1'
#
loop_
_entity.id
_entity.type
_entity.pdbx_description
1 polymer ?
#
loop_
_entity_poly.entity_id
_entity_poly.type
_entity_poly.pdbx_seq_one_letter_code
_entity_poly.pdbx_strand_id
1 'polypeptide(L)'
;MSRQRVKGKKKSGDVLRCLLPCYSRKKLPQPSVPSSSPRPQQAIVTFRDNTVTLSDIPPVQDLQVGLANSARFAQSNVLTLVLDQTAEDGEIWGSIPLVPSTWPSDNLRSTVENMVCGEKAVISASSLDTILAEVEQELNTRLPLDTETQYDFCMVSAELDYEMAGQFNKEITDRFQLTGFPLGDTLGVDQFSAFESAMSKSSKVLFYITENFLVDAFCARLLHNTMFTPFNSAISARIVPVVETADISLPPALRIMNRLVRSKDVQFNAMMPQIFDSSVRQQKFKRRQQLDKMLDQQRHELAISLVRQKLELCET
;
A
#
# COMPACT_ATOMS: atom_id res chain seq x y z
N MET A 1 12.20 70.53 34.06
CA MET A 1 12.49 69.40 34.97
C MET A 1 13.32 68.37 34.23
N SER A 2 14.30 67.81 34.92
CA SER A 2 15.54 67.23 34.38
C SER A 2 15.42 65.80 33.87
N ARG A 3 16.24 65.49 32.86
CA ARG A 3 16.51 64.15 32.33
C ARG A 3 17.23 63.27 33.36
N GLN A 4 16.98 61.97 33.35
CA GLN A 4 18.02 60.99 33.70
C GLN A 4 17.98 59.75 32.80
N ARG A 5 19.12 59.54 32.13
CA ARG A 5 19.57 58.33 31.43
C ARG A 5 20.12 57.35 32.47
N VAL A 6 19.96 56.05 32.24
CA VAL A 6 20.94 55.04 32.68
C VAL A 6 21.36 54.18 31.50
N LYS A 7 22.69 54.08 31.35
CA LYS A 7 23.47 53.30 30.39
C LYS A 7 23.95 52.01 31.07
N GLY A 8 24.27 50.98 30.27
CA GLY A 8 25.29 49.97 30.60
C GLY A 8 25.03 48.62 29.94
N LYS A 9 25.57 48.35 28.73
CA LYS A 9 26.84 47.61 28.43
C LYS A 9 26.79 46.12 28.85
N LYS A 10 26.69 45.14 27.93
CA LYS A 10 27.62 44.64 26.88
C LYS A 10 28.66 43.65 27.43
N LYS A 11 28.60 42.37 26.99
CA LYS A 11 29.67 41.54 26.35
C LYS A 11 29.29 40.05 26.36
N SER A 12 29.25 39.42 25.16
CA SER A 12 30.13 38.33 24.65
C SER A 12 29.99 37.03 25.43
N GLY A 13 29.63 35.88 24.84
CA GLY A 13 30.09 35.28 23.59
C GLY A 13 30.79 33.97 23.96
N ASP A 14 30.43 32.85 23.33
CA ASP A 14 31.14 31.55 23.21
C ASP A 14 30.12 30.53 22.65
N VAL A 15 30.15 30.11 21.38
CA VAL A 15 31.03 29.11 20.71
C VAL A 15 31.08 27.76 21.45
N LEU A 16 30.10 26.90 21.17
CA LEU A 16 30.16 25.48 21.48
C LEU A 16 30.84 24.72 20.32
N ARG A 17 32.14 24.44 20.50
CA ARG A 17 32.88 23.39 19.79
C ARG A 17 32.91 22.16 20.69
N CYS A 18 32.27 21.08 20.28
CA CYS A 18 32.50 19.77 20.89
C CYS A 18 33.77 19.15 20.31
N LEU A 19 34.81 19.06 21.14
CA LEU A 19 36.05 18.33 20.86
C LEU A 19 35.95 16.92 21.45
N LEU A 20 36.24 15.93 20.61
CA LEU A 20 36.46 14.53 20.97
C LEU A 20 37.67 14.39 21.90
N PRO A 21 37.63 13.52 22.92
CA PRO A 21 38.84 13.13 23.64
C PRO A 21 39.58 12.03 22.88
N CYS A 22 40.86 12.31 22.58
CA CYS A 22 41.85 11.32 22.19
C CYS A 22 42.22 10.44 23.40
N TYR A 23 42.08 9.12 23.28
CA TYR A 23 42.66 8.16 24.22
C TYR A 23 43.96 7.58 23.66
N SER A 24 45.01 7.69 24.48
CA SER A 24 46.35 7.14 24.25
C SER A 24 46.35 5.61 24.25
N ARG A 25 47.06 5.04 23.27
CA ARG A 25 47.32 3.60 23.10
C ARG A 25 48.09 3.01 24.29
N LYS A 26 47.46 2.10 25.04
CA LYS A 26 48.17 0.99 25.71
C LYS A 26 47.98 -0.27 24.87
N LYS A 27 49.09 -0.94 24.52
CA LYS A 27 49.08 -2.25 23.84
C LYS A 27 48.39 -3.27 24.76
N LEU A 28 47.22 -3.74 24.34
CA LEU A 28 46.58 -4.96 24.87
C LEU A 28 47.08 -6.17 24.05
N PRO A 29 47.21 -7.35 24.68
CA PRO A 29 47.62 -8.58 24.00
C PRO A 29 46.59 -8.98 22.95
N GLN A 30 47.07 -9.40 21.77
CA GLN A 30 46.23 -9.90 20.69
C GLN A 30 45.46 -11.15 21.16
N PRO A 31 44.13 -11.20 21.05
CA PRO A 31 43.40 -12.45 21.15
C PRO A 31 43.67 -13.26 19.88
N SER A 32 43.98 -14.55 20.06
CA SER A 32 44.05 -15.54 18.99
C SER A 32 42.74 -15.57 18.21
N VAL A 33 42.80 -15.25 16.92
CA VAL A 33 41.67 -15.34 15.99
C VAL A 33 41.33 -16.83 15.80
N PRO A 34 40.13 -17.31 16.14
CA PRO A 34 39.65 -18.58 15.61
C PRO A 34 39.30 -18.36 14.14
N SER A 35 40.13 -18.90 13.25
CA SER A 35 39.87 -18.94 11.82
C SER A 35 38.80 -19.97 11.50
N SER A 36 37.54 -19.56 11.60
CA SER A 36 36.44 -20.23 10.90
C SER A 36 35.49 -19.16 10.39
N SER A 37 35.82 -18.58 9.24
CA SER A 37 34.84 -17.83 8.45
C SER A 37 33.62 -18.74 8.23
N PRO A 38 32.42 -18.37 8.71
CA PRO A 38 31.23 -19.18 8.48
C PRO A 38 31.01 -19.27 6.97
N ARG A 39 30.89 -20.51 6.47
CA ARG A 39 30.49 -20.73 5.07
C ARG A 39 29.16 -20.00 4.84
N PRO A 40 28.94 -19.37 3.68
CA PRO A 40 27.62 -18.84 3.35
C PRO A 40 26.62 -19.99 3.44
N GLN A 41 25.72 -19.92 4.43
CA GLN A 41 24.65 -20.87 4.58
C GLN A 41 23.64 -20.62 3.45
N GLN A 42 23.32 -21.68 2.72
CA GLN A 42 22.33 -21.63 1.65
C GLN A 42 20.98 -22.01 2.26
N ALA A 43 20.02 -21.08 2.24
CA ALA A 43 18.64 -21.42 2.54
C ALA A 43 18.10 -22.28 1.41
N ILE A 44 17.43 -23.39 1.75
CA ILE A 44 16.78 -24.24 0.76
C ILE A 44 15.36 -23.69 0.56
N VAL A 45 15.02 -23.40 -0.69
CA VAL A 45 13.68 -22.91 -1.05
C VAL A 45 12.96 -24.01 -1.81
N THR A 46 11.88 -24.51 -1.22
CA THR A 46 11.06 -25.56 -1.82
C THR A 46 9.71 -24.99 -2.24
N PHE A 47 9.31 -25.27 -3.48
CA PHE A 47 8.03 -24.84 -4.04
C PHE A 47 7.08 -26.04 -4.13
N ARG A 48 5.89 -25.96 -3.53
CA ARG A 48 4.81 -26.95 -3.67
C ARG A 48 3.43 -26.29 -3.67
N ASP A 49 2.64 -26.50 -4.71
CA ASP A 49 1.20 -26.18 -4.75
C ASP A 49 0.85 -24.79 -4.17
N ASN A 50 1.51 -23.74 -4.68
CA ASN A 50 1.43 -22.33 -4.24
C ASN A 50 2.02 -22.00 -2.86
N THR A 51 2.66 -22.96 -2.21
CA THR A 51 3.33 -22.79 -0.92
C THR A 51 4.83 -22.76 -1.13
N VAL A 52 5.52 -21.83 -0.47
CA VAL A 52 6.98 -21.78 -0.44
C VAL A 52 7.47 -22.04 0.96
N THR A 53 8.24 -23.11 1.08
CA THR A 53 8.89 -23.50 2.33
C THR A 53 10.35 -23.09 2.25
N LEU A 54 10.79 -22.31 3.24
CA LEU A 54 12.18 -21.96 3.44
C LEU A 54 12.72 -22.82 4.58
N SER A 55 13.64 -23.73 4.27
CA SER A 55 14.32 -24.58 5.25
C SER A 55 15.78 -24.17 5.44
N ASP A 56 16.35 -24.56 6.58
CA ASP A 56 17.72 -24.25 6.99
C ASP A 56 18.03 -22.74 7.15
N ILE A 57 17.01 -21.94 7.48
CA ILE A 57 17.23 -20.55 7.92
C ILE A 57 17.75 -20.62 9.37
N PRO A 58 18.92 -20.02 9.70
CA PRO A 58 19.33 -19.90 11.09
C PRO A 58 18.23 -19.15 11.88
N PRO A 59 18.08 -19.36 13.19
CA PRO A 59 17.11 -18.61 14.00
C PRO A 59 17.47 -17.12 13.96
N VAL A 60 16.88 -16.38 13.00
CA VAL A 60 16.98 -14.94 12.90
C VAL A 60 15.99 -14.39 13.91
N GLN A 61 16.51 -13.82 15.00
CA GLN A 61 15.69 -13.25 16.08
C GLN A 61 14.79 -12.08 15.64
N ASP A 62 14.87 -11.66 14.37
CA ASP A 62 14.26 -10.43 13.86
C ASP A 62 13.21 -10.64 12.74
N LEU A 63 12.86 -11.88 12.39
CA LEU A 63 11.79 -12.13 11.39
C LEU A 63 10.42 -12.01 12.05
N GLN A 64 9.78 -10.84 11.93
CA GLN A 64 8.43 -10.63 12.43
C GLN A 64 7.37 -11.14 11.45
N VAL A 65 6.43 -11.95 11.94
CA VAL A 65 5.22 -12.35 11.21
C VAL A 65 4.49 -11.10 10.71
N GLY A 66 4.13 -11.09 9.43
CA GLY A 66 3.46 -9.97 8.76
C GLY A 66 4.37 -8.89 8.14
N LEU A 67 5.70 -8.99 8.26
CA LEU A 67 6.65 -8.17 7.48
C LEU A 67 6.94 -8.82 6.12
N ALA A 68 6.96 -7.98 5.08
CA ALA A 68 7.37 -8.37 3.74
C ALA A 68 8.90 -8.52 3.70
N ASN A 69 9.38 -9.76 3.57
CA ASN A 69 10.80 -10.05 3.43
C ASN A 69 11.10 -10.36 1.96
N SER A 70 11.98 -9.57 1.35
CA SER A 70 12.35 -9.73 -0.05
C SER A 70 13.58 -10.61 -0.20
N ALA A 71 13.46 -11.70 -0.94
CA ALA A 71 14.60 -12.48 -1.41
C ALA A 71 14.84 -12.15 -2.90
N ARG A 72 16.06 -11.75 -3.25
CA ARG A 72 16.47 -11.58 -4.66
C ARG A 72 16.88 -12.93 -5.23
N PHE A 73 16.18 -13.40 -6.25
CA PHE A 73 16.53 -14.60 -7.00
C PHE A 73 16.99 -14.20 -8.41
N ALA A 74 18.27 -14.43 -8.68
CA ALA A 74 18.97 -13.95 -9.88
C ALA A 74 18.87 -12.41 -10.07
N GLN A 75 19.62 -11.86 -11.03
CA GLN A 75 19.73 -10.40 -11.20
C GLN A 75 18.40 -9.71 -11.61
N SER A 76 17.34 -10.45 -11.91
CA SER A 76 16.10 -9.90 -12.49
C SER A 76 14.82 -10.09 -11.68
N ASN A 77 14.73 -11.01 -10.70
CA ASN A 77 13.46 -11.33 -10.04
C ASN A 77 13.51 -11.09 -8.52
N VAL A 78 12.62 -10.22 -8.02
CA VAL A 78 12.41 -10.01 -6.57
C VAL A 78 11.15 -10.77 -6.17
N LEU A 79 11.30 -11.78 -5.30
CA LEU A 79 10.16 -12.42 -4.65
C LEU A 79 9.97 -11.75 -3.29
N THR A 80 8.78 -11.16 -3.08
CA THR A 80 8.38 -10.61 -1.78
C THR A 80 7.59 -11.68 -1.05
N LEU A 81 8.17 -12.31 -0.04
CA LEU A 81 7.44 -13.23 0.82
C LEU A 81 6.73 -12.44 1.92
N VAL A 82 5.43 -12.69 2.10
CA VAL A 82 4.70 -12.25 3.29
C VAL A 82 4.72 -13.41 4.27
N LEU A 83 5.36 -13.21 5.42
CA LEU A 83 5.41 -14.24 6.46
C LEU A 83 4.05 -14.34 7.15
N ASP A 84 3.41 -15.49 7.06
CA ASP A 84 2.09 -15.73 7.63
C ASP A 84 2.17 -16.31 9.05
N GLN A 85 3.07 -17.27 9.28
CA GLN A 85 3.26 -17.93 10.59
C GLN A 85 4.69 -18.47 10.75
N THR A 86 5.14 -18.58 12.00
CA THR A 86 6.34 -19.34 12.41
C THR A 86 5.90 -20.56 13.20
N ALA A 87 6.27 -21.76 12.77
CA ALA A 87 6.02 -23.01 13.50
C ALA A 87 7.04 -23.20 14.64
N GLU A 88 6.68 -24.02 15.64
CA GLU A 88 7.49 -24.25 16.86
C GLU A 88 8.85 -24.93 16.58
N ASP A 89 9.02 -25.53 15.40
CA ASP A 89 10.24 -26.19 14.93
C ASP A 89 11.19 -25.26 14.14
N GLY A 90 10.82 -23.99 13.96
CA GLY A 90 11.58 -23.02 13.17
C GLY A 90 11.22 -23.01 11.68
N GLU A 91 10.22 -23.77 11.23
CA GLU A 91 9.67 -23.62 9.88
C GLU A 91 8.91 -22.29 9.74
N ILE A 92 9.23 -21.56 8.68
CA ILE A 92 8.58 -20.29 8.35
C ILE A 92 7.62 -20.55 7.19
N TRP A 93 6.34 -20.27 7.43
CA TRP A 93 5.28 -20.35 6.45
C TRP A 93 4.96 -18.95 5.95
N GLY A 94 5.02 -18.76 4.64
CA GLY A 94 4.65 -17.49 4.03
C GLY A 94 4.02 -17.68 2.66
N SER A 95 3.04 -16.84 2.38
CA SER A 95 2.47 -16.72 1.05
C SER A 95 3.43 -15.92 0.18
N ILE A 96 3.83 -16.49 -0.95
CA ILE A 96 4.26 -15.65 -2.06
C ILE A 96 2.96 -15.05 -2.62
N PRO A 97 2.79 -13.72 -2.62
CA PRO A 97 1.83 -13.14 -3.53
C PRO A 97 2.35 -13.53 -4.91
N LEU A 98 1.73 -14.56 -5.51
CA LEU A 98 1.69 -14.66 -6.95
C LEU A 98 1.17 -13.30 -7.37
N VAL A 99 2.08 -12.41 -7.76
CA VAL A 99 1.73 -11.32 -8.65
C VAL A 99 1.24 -12.11 -9.86
N PRO A 100 -0.08 -12.19 -10.11
CA PRO A 100 -0.52 -12.74 -11.37
C PRO A 100 0.09 -11.75 -12.34
N SER A 101 1.14 -12.18 -13.04
CA SER A 101 1.70 -11.43 -14.13
C SER A 101 0.51 -11.11 -15.03
N THR A 102 0.20 -9.81 -15.13
CA THR A 102 -0.39 -9.17 -16.31
C THR A 102 -0.85 -10.21 -17.32
N TRP A 103 -2.14 -10.56 -17.27
CA TRP A 103 -2.81 -11.53 -18.12
C TRP A 103 -1.90 -12.15 -19.19
N PRO A 104 -1.29 -13.33 -18.96
CA PRO A 104 -0.16 -13.76 -19.74
C PRO A 104 -0.58 -13.86 -21.20
N SER A 105 0.22 -13.31 -22.11
CA SER A 105 -0.04 -13.32 -23.56
C SER A 105 -0.37 -14.73 -24.09
N ASP A 106 0.09 -15.77 -23.38
CA ASP A 106 -0.24 -17.18 -23.61
C ASP A 106 -1.74 -17.52 -23.44
N ASN A 107 -2.43 -16.90 -22.48
CA ASN A 107 -3.88 -17.06 -22.29
C ASN A 107 -4.67 -16.38 -23.41
N LEU A 108 -4.20 -15.22 -23.87
CA LEU A 108 -4.82 -14.55 -25.02
C LEU A 108 -4.64 -15.40 -26.28
N ARG A 109 -3.41 -15.83 -26.57
CA ARG A 109 -3.09 -16.66 -27.73
C ARG A 109 -3.91 -17.94 -27.77
N SER A 110 -3.93 -18.71 -26.68
CA SER A 110 -4.74 -19.94 -26.60
C SER A 110 -6.24 -19.67 -26.77
N THR A 111 -6.76 -18.55 -26.25
CA THR A 111 -8.15 -18.15 -26.48
C THR A 111 -8.42 -17.90 -27.97
N VAL A 112 -7.55 -17.14 -28.65
CA VAL A 112 -7.72 -16.84 -30.09
C VAL A 112 -7.59 -18.11 -30.94
N GLU A 113 -6.58 -18.95 -30.67
CA GLU A 113 -6.40 -20.23 -31.37
C GLU A 113 -7.62 -21.13 -31.23
N ASN A 114 -8.19 -21.25 -30.03
CA ASN A 114 -9.40 -22.04 -29.79
C ASN A 114 -10.62 -21.49 -30.55
N MET A 115 -10.76 -20.16 -30.65
CA MET A 115 -11.86 -19.53 -31.40
C MET A 115 -11.72 -19.74 -32.91
N VAL A 116 -10.52 -19.55 -33.46
CA VAL A 116 -10.23 -19.78 -34.89
C VAL A 116 -10.47 -21.24 -35.26
N CYS A 117 -10.01 -22.18 -34.44
CA CYS A 117 -10.27 -23.61 -34.65
C CYS A 117 -11.77 -23.96 -34.58
N GLY A 118 -12.53 -23.30 -33.71
CA GLY A 118 -13.97 -23.51 -33.57
C GLY A 118 -14.80 -23.04 -34.77
N GLU A 119 -14.41 -21.93 -35.39
CA GLU A 119 -15.12 -21.33 -36.53
C GLU A 119 -14.75 -21.95 -37.89
N LYS A 120 -13.80 -22.90 -37.92
CA LYS A 120 -13.26 -23.52 -39.15
C LYS A 120 -12.67 -22.52 -40.15
N ALA A 121 -12.33 -21.31 -39.70
CA ALA A 121 -11.68 -20.31 -40.53
C ALA A 121 -10.24 -20.76 -40.83
N VAL A 122 -9.85 -20.77 -42.11
CA VAL A 122 -8.47 -21.04 -42.52
C VAL A 122 -7.71 -19.72 -42.49
N ILE A 123 -7.07 -19.43 -41.35
CA ILE A 123 -6.33 -18.18 -41.14
C ILE A 123 -4.84 -18.48 -41.20
N SER A 124 -4.09 -17.62 -41.89
CA SER A 124 -2.62 -17.73 -41.92
C SER A 124 -2.03 -17.38 -40.56
N ALA A 125 -0.88 -17.98 -40.20
CA ALA A 125 -0.20 -17.67 -38.95
C ALA A 125 0.14 -16.16 -38.80
N SER A 126 0.54 -15.49 -39.90
CA SER A 126 0.81 -14.06 -39.89
C SER A 126 -0.43 -13.20 -39.63
N SER A 127 -1.59 -13.61 -40.14
CA SER A 127 -2.86 -12.94 -39.86
C SER A 127 -3.27 -13.10 -38.40
N LEU A 128 -3.04 -14.29 -37.82
CA LEU A 128 -3.28 -14.55 -36.41
C LEU A 128 -2.41 -13.65 -35.51
N ASP A 129 -1.12 -13.53 -35.81
CA ASP A 129 -0.21 -12.67 -35.04
C ASP A 129 -0.60 -11.19 -35.10
N THR A 130 -1.13 -10.74 -36.25
CA THR A 130 -1.61 -9.36 -36.43
C THR A 130 -2.88 -9.12 -35.61
N ILE A 131 -3.84 -10.06 -35.64
CA ILE A 131 -5.05 -9.99 -34.82
C ILE A 131 -4.69 -9.96 -33.33
N LEU A 132 -3.74 -10.79 -32.89
CA LEU A 132 -3.27 -10.80 -31.51
C LEU A 132 -2.68 -9.45 -31.09
N ALA A 133 -1.80 -8.87 -31.90
CA ALA A 133 -1.17 -7.59 -31.60
C ALA A 133 -2.20 -6.45 -31.53
N GLU A 134 -3.17 -6.40 -32.44
CA GLU A 134 -4.23 -5.40 -32.43
C GLU A 134 -5.17 -5.55 -31.23
N VAL A 135 -5.55 -6.80 -30.90
CA VAL A 135 -6.38 -7.10 -29.72
C VAL A 135 -5.65 -6.69 -28.44
N GLU A 136 -4.36 -7.01 -28.31
CA GLU A 136 -3.54 -6.63 -27.16
C GLU A 136 -3.42 -5.11 -27.02
N GLN A 137 -3.20 -4.39 -28.12
CA GLN A 137 -3.16 -2.93 -28.12
C GLN A 137 -4.50 -2.33 -27.68
N GLU A 138 -5.62 -2.84 -28.20
CA GLU A 138 -6.96 -2.33 -27.86
C GLU A 138 -7.32 -2.64 -26.41
N LEU A 139 -6.98 -3.84 -25.92
CA LEU A 139 -7.14 -4.21 -24.51
C LEU A 139 -6.36 -3.28 -23.59
N ASN A 140 -5.11 -2.97 -23.92
CA ASN A 140 -4.28 -2.07 -23.12
C ASN A 140 -4.79 -0.62 -23.16
N THR A 141 -5.50 -0.24 -24.23
CA THR A 141 -6.12 1.08 -24.37
C THR A 141 -7.43 1.19 -23.59
N ARG A 142 -8.28 0.15 -23.62
CA ARG A 142 -9.62 0.15 -23.00
C ARG A 142 -9.62 -0.29 -21.53
N LEU A 143 -8.77 -1.25 -21.18
CA LEU A 143 -8.53 -1.74 -19.83
C LEU A 143 -7.04 -1.64 -19.53
N PRO A 144 -6.51 -0.43 -19.27
CA PRO A 144 -5.14 -0.30 -18.81
C PRO A 144 -4.93 -1.19 -17.58
N LEU A 145 -3.83 -1.93 -17.58
CA LEU A 145 -3.41 -2.82 -16.49
C LEU A 145 -2.96 -2.06 -15.23
N ASP A 146 -3.40 -0.81 -15.06
CA ASP A 146 -3.23 -0.11 -13.80
C ASP A 146 -4.02 -0.89 -12.76
N THR A 147 -3.32 -1.82 -12.12
CA THR A 147 -3.75 -2.46 -10.89
C THR A 147 -3.99 -1.31 -9.95
N GLU A 148 -5.25 -0.90 -9.82
CA GLU A 148 -5.61 0.30 -9.07
C GLU A 148 -4.91 0.24 -7.73
N THR A 149 -4.05 1.22 -7.45
CA THR A 149 -3.22 1.24 -6.26
C THR A 149 -4.13 1.06 -5.04
N GLN A 150 -4.03 -0.11 -4.40
CA GLN A 150 -4.76 -0.40 -3.17
C GLN A 150 -4.03 0.28 -2.02
N TYR A 151 -4.77 1.03 -1.20
CA TYR A 151 -4.21 1.79 -0.10
C TYR A 151 -4.48 1.08 1.23
N ASP A 152 -3.58 1.22 2.19
CA ASP A 152 -3.88 0.81 3.56
C ASP A 152 -4.93 1.75 4.15
N PHE A 153 -4.83 3.04 3.85
CA PHE A 153 -5.82 4.03 4.22
C PHE A 153 -5.94 5.17 3.21
N CYS A 154 -7.10 5.83 3.22
CA CYS A 154 -7.24 7.18 2.68
C CYS A 154 -7.55 8.15 3.82
N MET A 155 -7.13 9.40 3.65
CA MET A 155 -7.38 10.46 4.61
C MET A 155 -8.32 11.50 4.01
N VAL A 156 -9.48 11.66 4.63
CA VAL A 156 -10.49 12.68 4.30
C VAL A 156 -10.28 13.87 5.23
N SER A 157 -10.16 15.06 4.68
CA SER A 157 -9.97 16.30 5.44
C SER A 157 -10.76 17.44 4.80
N ALA A 158 -10.93 18.54 5.55
CA ALA A 158 -11.50 19.77 4.99
C ALA A 158 -10.53 20.40 3.98
N GLU A 159 -11.07 21.17 3.03
CA GLU A 159 -10.26 21.86 2.01
C GLU A 159 -9.14 22.71 2.61
N LEU A 160 -9.46 23.44 3.69
CA LEU A 160 -8.51 24.30 4.40
C LEU A 160 -7.40 23.52 5.14
N ASP A 161 -7.55 22.21 5.31
CA ASP A 161 -6.62 21.37 6.04
C ASP A 161 -5.80 20.43 5.13
N TYR A 162 -5.95 20.51 3.80
CA TYR A 162 -5.29 19.58 2.87
C TYR A 162 -3.77 19.50 3.05
N GLU A 163 -3.11 20.63 3.27
CA GLU A 163 -1.67 20.64 3.50
C GLU A 163 -1.30 19.91 4.81
N MET A 164 -2.00 20.22 5.91
CA MET A 164 -1.76 19.59 7.21
C MET A 164 -2.07 18.09 7.18
N ALA A 165 -3.18 17.70 6.54
CA ALA A 165 -3.57 16.32 6.36
C ALA A 165 -2.57 15.58 5.46
N GLY A 166 -2.04 16.21 4.41
CA GLY A 166 -0.99 15.66 3.56
C GLY A 166 0.31 15.39 4.33
N GLN A 167 0.75 16.35 5.15
CA GLN A 167 1.92 16.18 6.02
C GLN A 167 1.71 15.02 7.02
N PHE A 168 0.52 14.94 7.62
CA PHE A 168 0.19 13.90 8.57
C PHE A 168 0.04 12.51 7.91
N ASN A 169 -0.51 12.46 6.70
CA ASN A 169 -0.57 11.23 5.89
C ASN A 169 0.84 10.69 5.61
N LYS A 170 1.77 11.57 5.23
CA LYS A 170 3.18 11.21 5.04
C LYS A 170 3.82 10.73 6.34
N GLU A 171 3.57 11.41 7.46
CA GLU A 171 4.05 10.99 8.78
C GLU A 171 3.61 9.56 9.14
N ILE A 172 2.33 9.23 8.94
CA ILE A 172 1.80 7.88 9.17
C ILE A 172 2.46 6.87 8.22
N THR A 173 2.54 7.21 6.95
CA THR A 173 3.13 6.37 5.91
C THR A 173 4.57 6.00 6.24
N ASP A 174 5.39 7.00 6.56
CA ASP A 174 6.80 6.83 6.88
C ASP A 174 6.99 6.07 8.21
N ARG A 175 6.20 6.40 9.24
CA ARG A 175 6.36 5.82 10.58
C ARG A 175 5.92 4.36 10.66
N PHE A 176 4.82 4.00 9.99
CA PHE A 176 4.21 2.67 10.09
C PHE A 176 4.39 1.81 8.84
N GLN A 177 5.13 2.31 7.84
CA GLN A 177 5.35 1.65 6.55
C GLN A 177 4.01 1.28 5.86
N LEU A 178 3.05 2.20 5.94
CA LEU A 178 1.71 2.05 5.35
C LEU A 178 1.63 2.85 4.05
N THR A 179 0.75 2.46 3.14
CA THR A 179 0.44 3.23 1.93
C THR A 179 -0.81 4.08 2.15
N GLY A 180 -0.62 5.37 2.37
CA GLY A 180 -1.71 6.34 2.50
C GLY A 180 -2.05 7.04 1.17
N PHE A 181 -3.33 7.39 0.98
CA PHE A 181 -3.78 8.29 -0.08
C PHE A 181 -4.36 9.58 0.51
N PRO A 182 -3.71 10.75 0.30
CA PRO A 182 -4.26 12.03 0.73
C PRO A 182 -5.35 12.46 -0.26
N LEU A 183 -6.58 12.71 0.24
CA LEU A 183 -7.65 13.26 -0.58
C LEU A 183 -7.66 14.79 -0.44
N GLY A 184 -7.50 15.49 -1.56
CA GLY A 184 -7.70 16.94 -1.61
C GLY A 184 -7.27 17.65 -2.88
N ASP A 185 -6.31 17.10 -3.64
CA ASP A 185 -5.74 17.80 -4.81
C ASP A 185 -6.30 17.35 -6.18
N THR A 186 -7.47 16.70 -6.21
CA THR A 186 -8.07 16.25 -7.47
C THR A 186 -8.82 17.39 -8.16
N LEU A 187 -8.08 18.35 -8.71
CA LEU A 187 -8.63 19.42 -9.53
C LEU A 187 -9.20 18.83 -10.84
N GLY A 188 -10.51 19.01 -11.09
CA GLY A 188 -11.15 18.73 -12.39
C GLY A 188 -11.92 17.41 -12.53
N VAL A 189 -11.98 16.57 -11.49
CA VAL A 189 -12.82 15.36 -11.46
C VAL A 189 -13.98 15.59 -10.49
N ASP A 190 -15.11 14.90 -10.69
CA ASP A 190 -16.17 14.85 -9.68
C ASP A 190 -15.58 14.38 -8.35
N GLN A 191 -15.51 15.29 -7.38
CA GLN A 191 -14.88 15.05 -6.09
C GLN A 191 -15.58 13.88 -5.39
N PHE A 192 -16.91 13.78 -5.42
CA PHE A 192 -17.60 12.67 -4.76
C PHE A 192 -17.16 11.32 -5.31
N SER A 193 -17.13 11.16 -6.64
CA SER A 193 -16.62 9.96 -7.29
C SER A 193 -15.16 9.67 -6.93
N ALA A 194 -14.30 10.69 -6.85
CA ALA A 194 -12.90 10.52 -6.44
C ALA A 194 -12.78 10.03 -4.99
N PHE A 195 -13.55 10.60 -4.08
CA PHE A 195 -13.62 10.19 -2.68
C PHE A 195 -14.17 8.76 -2.53
N GLU A 196 -15.26 8.44 -3.22
CA GLU A 196 -15.83 7.08 -3.23
C GLU A 196 -14.85 6.04 -3.77
N SER A 197 -14.14 6.38 -4.85
CA SER A 197 -13.08 5.53 -5.42
C SER A 197 -11.92 5.32 -4.44
N ALA A 198 -11.43 6.38 -3.80
CA ALA A 198 -10.35 6.25 -2.81
C ALA A 198 -10.79 5.45 -1.58
N MET A 199 -12.01 5.68 -1.10
CA MET A 199 -12.59 4.94 0.00
C MET A 199 -12.78 3.47 -0.36
N SER A 200 -13.21 3.11 -1.57
CA SER A 200 -13.36 1.70 -1.98
C SER A 200 -12.01 0.97 -2.06
N LYS A 201 -10.95 1.67 -2.47
CA LYS A 201 -9.56 1.17 -2.60
C LYS A 201 -8.77 1.10 -1.30
N SER A 202 -9.24 1.75 -0.24
CA SER A 202 -8.50 1.85 1.03
C SER A 202 -8.95 0.79 2.03
N SER A 203 -8.10 0.24 2.90
CA SER A 203 -8.60 -0.67 3.95
C SER A 203 -9.31 0.09 5.07
N LYS A 204 -8.76 1.24 5.47
CA LYS A 204 -9.34 2.16 6.46
C LYS A 204 -9.61 3.53 5.85
N VAL A 205 -10.56 4.26 6.43
CA VAL A 205 -10.88 5.64 6.07
C VAL A 205 -10.65 6.50 7.31
N LEU A 206 -9.61 7.33 7.27
CA LEU A 206 -9.28 8.26 8.34
C LEU A 206 -9.99 9.58 8.06
N PHE A 207 -10.94 9.98 8.92
CA PHE A 207 -11.46 11.35 8.88
C PHE A 207 -10.60 12.22 9.78
N TYR A 208 -9.85 13.14 9.18
CA TYR A 208 -9.03 14.11 9.88
C TYR A 208 -9.90 15.31 10.29
N ILE A 209 -10.35 15.29 11.54
CA ILE A 209 -11.35 16.19 12.10
C ILE A 209 -10.66 17.32 12.87
N THR A 210 -10.72 18.49 12.27
CA THR A 210 -10.34 19.78 12.84
C THR A 210 -11.59 20.63 13.10
N GLU A 211 -11.44 21.87 13.54
CA GLU A 211 -12.55 22.83 13.57
C GLU A 211 -13.09 23.15 12.16
N ASN A 212 -12.20 23.25 11.16
CA ASN A 212 -12.57 23.50 9.76
C ASN A 212 -13.42 22.34 9.21
N PHE A 213 -13.08 21.10 9.55
CA PHE A 213 -13.87 19.93 9.16
C PHE A 213 -15.31 19.98 9.66
N LEU A 214 -15.54 20.50 10.87
CA LEU A 214 -16.87 20.55 11.47
C LEU A 214 -17.80 21.57 10.80
N VAL A 215 -17.23 22.60 10.17
CA VAL A 215 -17.99 23.65 9.45
C VAL A 215 -18.02 23.44 7.94
N ASP A 216 -17.23 22.49 7.43
CA ASP A 216 -17.17 22.16 6.00
C ASP A 216 -18.42 21.37 5.57
N ALA A 217 -19.23 21.99 4.70
CA ALA A 217 -20.46 21.42 4.18
C ALA A 217 -20.24 20.16 3.31
N PHE A 218 -19.11 20.08 2.60
CA PHE A 218 -18.74 18.90 1.83
C PHE A 218 -18.41 17.74 2.76
N CYS A 219 -17.58 17.97 3.78
CA CYS A 219 -17.24 16.96 4.79
C CYS A 219 -18.48 16.46 5.54
N ALA A 220 -19.39 17.37 5.91
CA ALA A 220 -20.66 17.02 6.54
C ALA A 220 -21.52 16.12 5.64
N ARG A 221 -21.63 16.45 4.35
CA ARG A 221 -22.39 15.67 3.36
C ARG A 221 -21.75 14.31 3.08
N LEU A 222 -20.43 14.27 2.93
CA LEU A 222 -19.68 13.03 2.71
C LEU A 222 -19.83 12.10 3.91
N LEU A 223 -19.68 12.61 5.13
CA LEU A 223 -19.88 11.85 6.35
C LEU A 223 -21.31 11.31 6.44
N HIS A 224 -22.31 12.14 6.16
CA HIS A 224 -23.71 11.73 6.16
C HIS A 224 -23.94 10.59 5.14
N ASN A 225 -23.49 10.76 3.90
CA ASN A 225 -23.67 9.74 2.86
C ASN A 225 -22.96 8.44 3.19
N THR A 226 -21.75 8.52 3.74
CA THR A 226 -20.93 7.35 4.11
C THR A 226 -21.52 6.58 5.30
N MET A 227 -22.12 7.30 6.26
CA MET A 227 -22.62 6.71 7.50
C MET A 227 -24.07 6.21 7.43
N PHE A 228 -24.90 6.84 6.61
CA PHE A 228 -26.34 6.58 6.57
C PHE A 228 -26.78 5.81 5.31
N THR A 229 -25.87 5.33 4.48
CA THR A 229 -26.23 4.40 3.41
C THR A 229 -26.57 3.01 4.01
N PRO A 230 -27.82 2.52 3.86
CA PRO A 230 -28.30 1.32 4.55
C PRO A 230 -27.61 0.02 4.14
N PHE A 231 -26.79 0.05 3.09
CA PHE A 231 -26.12 -1.13 2.54
C PHE A 231 -24.70 -1.36 3.08
N ASN A 232 -24.18 -0.52 4.00
CA ASN A 232 -22.74 -0.55 4.29
C ASN A 232 -22.34 -0.50 5.77
N SER A 233 -22.91 -1.40 6.60
CA SER A 233 -22.40 -1.68 7.95
C SER A 233 -20.91 -2.09 7.96
N ALA A 234 -20.39 -2.57 6.84
CA ALA A 234 -18.97 -2.88 6.66
C ALA A 234 -18.09 -1.62 6.56
N ILE A 235 -18.61 -0.48 6.07
CA ILE A 235 -17.86 0.77 5.98
C ILE A 235 -17.64 1.38 7.36
N SER A 236 -18.64 1.36 8.26
CA SER A 236 -18.48 1.97 9.59
C SER A 236 -17.35 1.33 10.40
N ALA A 237 -17.10 0.03 10.23
CA ALA A 237 -15.96 -0.67 10.85
C ALA A 237 -14.57 -0.28 10.28
N ARG A 238 -14.56 0.41 9.13
CA ARG A 238 -13.35 0.89 8.45
C ARG A 238 -13.05 2.36 8.76
N ILE A 239 -14.02 3.07 9.33
CA ILE A 239 -13.91 4.49 9.65
C ILE A 239 -13.13 4.67 10.95
N VAL A 240 -12.16 5.57 10.91
CA VAL A 240 -11.34 5.95 12.06
C VAL A 240 -11.33 7.48 12.16
N PRO A 241 -12.05 8.07 13.13
CA PRO A 241 -11.96 9.48 13.41
C PRO A 241 -10.58 9.83 13.96
N VAL A 242 -9.89 10.80 13.38
CA VAL A 242 -8.64 11.35 13.90
C VAL A 242 -8.86 12.81 14.26
N VAL A 243 -8.58 13.18 15.50
CA VAL A 243 -8.67 14.56 15.98
C VAL A 243 -7.29 15.06 16.37
N GLU A 244 -7.04 16.36 16.16
CA GLU A 244 -5.78 16.98 16.56
C GLU A 244 -5.64 17.00 18.10
N THR A 245 -6.69 17.48 18.77
CA THR A 245 -6.78 17.58 20.23
C THR A 245 -8.00 16.84 20.78
N ALA A 246 -7.93 16.45 22.06
CA ALA A 246 -9.02 15.70 22.70
C ALA A 246 -10.30 16.54 22.90
N ASP A 247 -10.18 17.86 22.84
CA ASP A 247 -11.26 18.82 23.11
C ASP A 247 -12.20 18.98 21.91
N ILE A 248 -11.78 18.57 20.71
CA ILE A 248 -12.62 18.62 19.51
C ILE A 248 -13.80 17.65 19.66
N SER A 249 -15.00 18.20 19.58
CA SER A 249 -16.23 17.42 19.66
C SER A 249 -16.49 16.69 18.35
N LEU A 250 -16.74 15.37 18.41
CA LEU A 250 -17.06 14.61 17.21
C LEU A 250 -18.49 14.88 16.71
N PRO A 251 -18.71 14.87 15.38
CA PRO A 251 -20.04 14.82 14.79
C PRO A 251 -20.84 13.64 15.36
N PRO A 252 -22.18 13.77 15.54
CA PRO A 252 -23.00 12.73 16.17
C PRO A 252 -22.79 11.32 15.60
N ALA A 253 -22.62 11.20 14.28
CA ALA A 253 -22.39 9.92 13.61
C ALA A 253 -21.11 9.20 14.04
N LEU A 254 -20.08 9.95 14.46
CA LEU A 254 -18.76 9.41 14.82
C LEU A 254 -18.58 9.23 16.33
N ARG A 255 -19.50 9.71 17.17
CA ARG A 255 -19.35 9.69 18.64
C ARG A 255 -19.27 8.28 19.24
N ILE A 256 -19.84 7.30 18.56
CA ILE A 256 -19.82 5.89 18.98
C ILE A 256 -18.52 5.17 18.61
N MET A 257 -17.65 5.81 17.81
CA MET A 257 -16.41 5.21 17.33
C MET A 257 -15.23 5.60 18.21
N ASN A 258 -14.22 4.72 18.25
CA ASN A 258 -12.95 5.03 18.89
C ASN A 258 -12.19 6.06 18.05
N ARG A 259 -11.96 7.25 18.61
CA ARG A 259 -11.15 8.29 17.99
C ARG A 259 -9.68 8.13 18.30
N LEU A 260 -8.84 8.44 17.31
CA LEU A 260 -7.42 8.69 17.48
C LEU A 260 -7.18 10.16 17.82
N VAL A 261 -6.34 10.44 18.80
CA VAL A 261 -5.95 11.80 19.18
C VAL A 261 -4.48 12.00 18.83
N ARG A 262 -4.18 12.85 17.85
CA ARG A 262 -2.82 13.05 17.34
C ARG A 262 -1.87 13.62 18.40
N SER A 263 -2.32 14.61 19.17
CA SER A 263 -1.53 15.21 20.26
C SER A 263 -1.13 14.24 21.37
N LYS A 264 -1.71 13.03 21.44
CA LYS A 264 -1.36 11.99 22.40
C LYS A 264 -0.48 10.91 21.73
N ASP A 265 0.75 11.28 21.39
CA ASP A 265 1.67 10.44 20.60
C ASP A 265 1.82 9.00 21.15
N VAL A 266 1.92 8.83 22.48
CA VAL A 266 1.99 7.49 23.10
C VAL A 266 0.76 6.63 22.79
N GLN A 267 -0.43 7.18 22.93
CA GLN A 267 -1.68 6.47 22.64
C GLN A 267 -1.82 6.22 21.14
N PHE A 268 -1.48 7.22 20.33
CA PHE A 268 -1.52 7.12 18.88
C PHE A 268 -0.63 5.98 18.36
N ASN A 269 0.62 5.93 18.80
CA ASN A 269 1.57 4.89 18.41
C ASN A 269 1.13 3.49 18.87
N ALA A 270 0.44 3.37 20.02
CA ALA A 270 -0.09 2.10 20.50
C ALA A 270 -1.33 1.62 19.71
N MET A 271 -2.17 2.54 19.25
CA MET A 271 -3.42 2.21 18.55
C MET A 271 -3.23 1.93 17.06
N MET A 272 -2.24 2.54 16.41
CA MET A 272 -2.03 2.37 14.96
C MET A 272 -1.82 0.90 14.54
N PRO A 273 -0.97 0.09 15.21
CA PRO A 273 -0.84 -1.33 14.91
C PRO A 273 -2.12 -2.14 15.14
N GLN A 274 -2.98 -1.72 16.08
CA GLN A 274 -4.27 -2.37 16.34
C GLN A 274 -5.29 -2.06 15.24
N ILE A 275 -5.25 -0.85 14.69
CA ILE A 275 -6.12 -0.42 13.60
C ILE A 275 -5.72 -1.07 12.28
N PHE A 276 -4.42 -1.25 12.05
CA PHE A 276 -3.84 -1.86 10.86
C PHE A 276 -3.24 -3.23 11.18
N ASP A 277 -4.04 -4.07 11.83
CA ASP A 277 -3.67 -5.43 12.18
C ASP A 277 -3.50 -6.34 10.95
N SER A 278 -3.11 -7.59 11.20
CA SER A 278 -2.95 -8.60 10.14
C SER A 278 -4.25 -8.87 9.38
N SER A 279 -5.42 -8.77 10.02
CA SER A 279 -6.72 -8.95 9.38
C SER A 279 -6.98 -7.87 8.31
N VAL A 280 -6.65 -6.61 8.61
CA VAL A 280 -6.77 -5.49 7.67
C VAL A 280 -5.83 -5.67 6.47
N ARG A 281 -4.61 -6.17 6.69
CA ARG A 281 -3.67 -6.51 5.61
C ARG A 281 -4.17 -7.66 4.75
N GLN A 282 -4.72 -8.71 5.36
CA GLN A 282 -5.34 -9.81 4.64
C GLN A 282 -6.55 -9.36 3.81
N GLN A 283 -7.36 -8.42 4.32
CA GLN A 283 -8.47 -7.84 3.57
C GLN A 283 -7.98 -7.06 2.34
N LYS A 284 -6.90 -6.28 2.46
CA LYS A 284 -6.26 -5.62 1.30
C LYS A 284 -5.85 -6.64 0.24
N PHE A 285 -5.19 -7.72 0.66
CA PHE A 285 -4.75 -8.77 -0.23
C PHE A 285 -5.93 -9.48 -0.93
N LYS A 286 -6.98 -9.85 -0.17
CA LYS A 286 -8.20 -10.46 -0.73
C LYS A 286 -8.89 -9.56 -1.75
N ARG A 287 -9.01 -8.26 -1.47
CA ARG A 287 -9.60 -7.30 -2.42
C ARG A 287 -8.77 -7.17 -3.67
N ARG A 288 -7.44 -7.12 -3.56
CA ARG A 288 -6.55 -7.12 -4.72
C ARG A 288 -6.75 -8.37 -5.57
N GLN A 289 -6.76 -9.56 -4.96
CA GLN A 289 -7.03 -10.80 -5.69
C GLN A 289 -8.40 -10.81 -6.39
N GLN A 290 -9.43 -10.28 -5.74
CA GLN A 290 -10.76 -10.17 -6.35
C GLN A 290 -10.77 -9.20 -7.53
N LEU A 291 -10.10 -8.06 -7.40
CA LEU A 291 -9.95 -7.08 -8.47
C LEU A 291 -9.19 -7.68 -9.65
N ASP A 292 -8.05 -8.34 -9.39
CA ASP A 292 -7.24 -8.98 -10.42
C ASP A 292 -8.08 -10.03 -11.19
N LYS A 293 -8.85 -10.86 -10.48
CA LYS A 293 -9.78 -11.84 -11.11
C LYS A 293 -10.85 -11.18 -11.96
N MET A 294 -11.44 -10.07 -11.48
CA MET A 294 -12.48 -9.35 -12.22
C MET A 294 -11.91 -8.68 -13.47
N LEU A 295 -10.72 -8.08 -13.37
CA LEU A 295 -10.01 -7.48 -14.51
C LEU A 295 -9.63 -8.54 -15.54
N ASP A 296 -9.11 -9.69 -15.10
CA ASP A 296 -8.80 -10.82 -15.97
C ASP A 296 -10.04 -11.31 -16.71
N GLN A 297 -11.18 -11.42 -16.02
CA GLN A 297 -12.46 -11.78 -16.63
C GLN A 297 -12.92 -10.74 -17.66
N GLN A 298 -12.88 -9.46 -17.33
CA GLN A 298 -13.26 -8.38 -18.25
C GLN A 298 -12.35 -8.35 -19.49
N ARG A 299 -11.04 -8.54 -19.31
CA ARG A 299 -10.08 -8.63 -20.42
C ARG A 299 -10.38 -9.85 -21.30
N HIS A 300 -10.71 -10.99 -20.70
CA HIS A 300 -11.08 -12.19 -21.45
C HIS A 300 -12.34 -11.99 -22.30
N GLU A 301 -13.39 -11.44 -21.70
CA GLU A 301 -14.64 -11.13 -22.42
C GLU A 301 -14.41 -10.12 -23.56
N LEU A 302 -13.63 -9.07 -23.31
CA LEU A 302 -13.29 -8.07 -24.31
C LEU A 302 -12.45 -8.66 -25.46
N ALA A 303 -11.47 -9.50 -25.15
CA ALA A 303 -10.66 -10.16 -26.17
C ALA A 303 -11.50 -11.06 -27.08
N ILE A 304 -12.39 -11.88 -26.50
CA ILE A 304 -13.32 -12.70 -27.29
C ILE A 304 -14.15 -11.83 -28.22
N SER A 305 -14.68 -10.72 -27.73
CA SER A 305 -15.47 -9.78 -28.55
C SER A 305 -14.65 -9.18 -29.68
N LEU A 306 -13.41 -8.75 -29.42
CA LEU A 306 -12.55 -8.13 -30.42
C LEU A 306 -12.11 -9.15 -31.48
N VAL A 307 -11.78 -10.37 -31.08
CA VAL A 307 -11.40 -11.45 -31.99
C VAL A 307 -12.55 -11.76 -32.93
N ARG A 308 -13.78 -11.96 -32.43
CA ARG A 308 -14.96 -12.17 -33.29
C ARG A 308 -15.13 -11.06 -34.31
N GLN A 309 -15.06 -9.81 -33.87
CA GLN A 309 -15.18 -8.66 -34.76
C GLN A 309 -14.10 -8.67 -35.86
N LYS A 310 -12.86 -9.08 -35.55
CA LYS A 310 -11.77 -9.16 -36.53
C LYS A 310 -11.94 -10.33 -37.50
N LEU A 311 -12.47 -11.45 -37.03
CA LEU A 311 -12.79 -12.62 -37.86
C LEU A 311 -13.90 -12.31 -38.87
N GLU A 312 -14.98 -11.68 -38.42
CA GLU A 312 -16.08 -11.23 -39.29
C GLU A 312 -15.58 -10.29 -40.41
N LEU A 313 -14.62 -9.42 -40.13
CA LEU A 313 -14.01 -8.52 -41.12
C LEU A 313 -13.08 -9.23 -42.12
N CYS A 314 -12.60 -10.44 -41.80
CA CYS A 314 -11.74 -11.22 -42.68
C CYS A 314 -12.54 -12.11 -43.65
N GLU A 315 -13.82 -12.36 -43.38
CA GLU A 315 -14.71 -13.16 -44.24
C GLU A 315 -15.32 -12.35 -45.41
N THR A 316 -15.23 -11.02 -45.37
CA THR A 316 -15.70 -10.09 -46.41
C THR A 316 -14.61 -9.69 -47.39
#